data_AF-A0A2T3MKD2-F1
#
_entry.id   AF-A0A2T3MKD2-F1
#
_cell.length_a   1.000
_cell.length_b   1.000
_cell.length_c   1.000
_cell.angle_alpha   90.00
_cell.angle_beta   90.00
_cell.angle_gamma   90.00
#
_symmetry.space_group_name_H-M   'P 1'
#
loop_
_entity.id
_entity.type
_entity.pdbx_description
1 polymer ?
#
loop_
_entity_poly.entity_id
_entity_poly.type
_entity_poly.pdbx_seq_one_letter_code
_entity_poly.pdbx_strand_id
1 'polypeptide(L)'
;MGKYTVTGCVISCLFYGVNVNAQQDPTRPLEWHSQGSSLTLSRSSLPQLQSVICEQQCRAILSGQTVAVGSYITGYSVSRINASSVILTRNKKQWQLSLFSTDIKQ
;
A
#
# COMPACT_ATOMS: atom_id res chain seq x y z
N MET A 1 27.63 -52.71 -68.17
CA MET A 1 26.17 -52.64 -67.94
C MET A 1 25.95 -51.93 -66.62
N GLY A 2 25.01 -50.97 -66.57
CA GLY A 2 24.87 -49.92 -65.55
C GLY A 2 24.61 -50.38 -64.10
N LYS A 3 24.43 -49.50 -63.11
CA LYS A 3 23.95 -48.11 -63.10
C LYS A 3 24.48 -47.39 -61.83
N TYR A 4 24.58 -46.05 -61.91
CA TYR A 4 25.03 -45.12 -60.87
C TYR A 4 23.87 -44.61 -59.99
N THR A 5 24.15 -44.23 -58.74
CA THR A 5 23.41 -43.22 -57.94
C THR A 5 24.36 -42.80 -56.80
N VAL A 6 25.24 -41.80 -56.94
CA VAL A 6 25.05 -40.34 -56.83
C VAL A 6 24.17 -39.91 -55.65
N THR A 7 24.79 -39.26 -54.66
CA THR A 7 24.41 -37.99 -54.01
C THR A 7 25.15 -37.96 -52.66
N GLY A 8 26.09 -37.07 -52.34
CA GLY A 8 26.50 -35.79 -52.93
C GLY A 8 26.84 -34.84 -51.78
N CYS A 9 27.99 -34.15 -51.86
CA CYS A 9 28.43 -32.98 -51.08
C CYS A 9 28.50 -33.13 -49.55
N VAL A 10 29.69 -33.33 -48.93
CA VAL A 10 30.71 -32.29 -48.68
C VAL A 10 30.07 -30.94 -48.31
N ILE A 11 30.16 -30.51 -47.04
CA ILE A 11 30.55 -29.16 -46.63
C ILE A 11 30.79 -29.17 -45.11
N SER A 12 32.07 -29.06 -44.79
CA SER A 12 32.63 -28.62 -43.51
C SER A 12 32.20 -27.20 -43.22
N CYS A 13 31.64 -26.91 -42.04
CA CYS A 13 31.69 -25.57 -41.45
C CYS A 13 31.59 -25.63 -39.93
N LEU A 14 32.63 -25.09 -39.30
CA LEU A 14 32.85 -24.87 -37.88
C LEU A 14 31.70 -24.05 -37.26
N PHE A 15 31.01 -24.62 -36.28
CA PHE A 15 30.05 -23.87 -35.47
C PHE A 15 30.79 -23.12 -34.36
N TYR A 16 31.22 -21.89 -34.65
CA TYR A 16 31.60 -20.92 -33.64
C TYR A 16 30.35 -20.50 -32.86
N GLY A 17 30.25 -20.93 -31.60
CA GLY A 17 29.20 -20.51 -30.68
C GLY A 17 29.43 -19.06 -30.25
N VAL A 18 28.51 -18.16 -30.61
CA VAL A 18 28.47 -16.80 -30.06
C VAL A 18 27.74 -16.83 -28.72
N ASN A 19 28.37 -16.29 -27.67
CA ASN A 19 27.69 -16.06 -26.39
C ASN A 19 26.84 -14.81 -26.53
N VAL A 20 25.53 -14.99 -26.65
CA VAL A 20 24.56 -13.89 -26.59
C VAL A 20 24.30 -13.55 -25.13
N ASN A 21 24.63 -12.33 -24.70
CA ASN A 21 24.18 -11.83 -23.40
C ASN A 21 22.75 -11.31 -23.59
N ALA A 22 21.78 -11.95 -22.93
CA ALA A 22 20.43 -11.44 -22.89
C ALA A 22 20.43 -10.12 -22.11
N GLN A 23 19.97 -9.05 -22.77
CA GLN A 23 19.75 -7.75 -22.17
C GLN A 23 18.69 -7.93 -21.07
N GLN A 24 19.12 -7.78 -19.81
CA GLN A 24 18.24 -7.92 -18.66
C GLN A 24 17.12 -6.89 -18.74
N ASP A 25 15.89 -7.40 -18.82
CA ASP A 25 14.69 -6.62 -18.91
C ASP A 25 14.46 -5.86 -17.57
N PRO A 26 14.35 -4.52 -17.59
CA PRO A 26 14.27 -3.69 -16.40
C PRO A 26 12.90 -3.73 -15.70
N THR A 27 11.95 -4.57 -16.14
CA THR A 27 10.62 -4.67 -15.51
C THR A 27 10.58 -5.60 -14.30
N ARG A 28 11.72 -5.81 -13.62
CA ARG A 28 11.74 -6.55 -12.36
C ARG A 28 10.87 -5.79 -11.33
N PRO A 29 9.80 -6.40 -10.80
CA PRO A 29 8.96 -5.77 -9.78
C PRO A 29 9.80 -5.49 -8.54
N LEU A 30 9.47 -4.42 -7.81
CA LEU A 30 10.19 -4.04 -6.60
C LEU A 30 10.31 -5.23 -5.63
N GLU A 31 11.53 -5.67 -5.38
CA GLU A 31 11.83 -6.62 -4.32
C GLU A 31 11.59 -5.94 -2.98
N TRP A 32 10.45 -6.27 -2.36
CA TRP A 32 10.15 -5.84 -1.00
C TRP A 32 11.19 -6.46 -0.06
N HIS A 33 12.12 -5.65 0.44
CA HIS A 33 12.91 -6.04 1.60
C HIS A 33 11.95 -6.11 2.79
N SER A 34 11.78 -7.31 3.35
CA SER A 34 11.13 -7.50 4.65
C SER A 34 11.94 -6.76 5.72
N GLN A 35 11.57 -5.52 6.00
CA GLN A 35 12.10 -4.76 7.14
C GLN A 35 11.81 -5.57 8.40
N GLY A 36 12.87 -6.00 9.07
CA GLY A 36 12.77 -6.66 10.37
C GLY A 36 11.95 -5.78 11.30
N SER A 37 10.89 -6.37 11.87
CA SER A 37 9.99 -5.71 12.80
C SER A 37 10.78 -5.22 14.01
N SER A 38 11.24 -3.97 13.97
CA SER A 38 11.64 -3.28 15.17
C SER A 38 10.37 -3.14 16.01
N LEU A 39 10.38 -3.71 17.21
CA LEU A 39 9.34 -3.53 18.21
C LEU A 39 9.37 -2.06 18.65
N THR A 40 8.82 -1.21 17.80
CA THR A 40 8.56 0.19 18.10
C THR A 40 7.51 0.16 19.19
N LEU A 41 7.88 0.57 20.41
CA LEU A 41 6.91 0.84 21.47
C LEU A 41 5.86 1.80 20.88
N SER A 42 4.72 1.23 20.51
CA SER A 42 3.68 1.94 19.79
C SER A 42 3.10 2.99 20.73
N ARG A 43 3.60 4.23 20.64
CA ARG A 43 2.88 5.38 21.19
C ARG A 43 1.48 5.28 20.64
N SER A 44 0.47 5.15 21.52
CA SER A 44 -0.92 5.10 21.11
C SER A 44 -1.22 6.34 20.26
N SER A 45 -1.23 6.16 18.94
CA SER A 45 -1.50 7.24 18.01
C SER A 45 -2.96 7.63 18.15
N LEU A 46 -3.25 8.91 17.98
CA LEU A 46 -4.63 9.35 17.87
C LEU A 46 -5.26 8.67 16.66
N PRO A 47 -6.52 8.21 16.75
CA PRO A 47 -7.21 7.76 15.57
C PRO A 47 -7.34 8.94 14.59
N GLN A 48 -7.24 8.66 13.30
CA GLN A 48 -7.38 9.69 12.29
C GLN A 48 -8.87 9.90 12.00
N LEU A 49 -9.30 11.13 11.78
CA LEU A 49 -10.66 11.44 11.31
C LEU A 49 -10.71 11.44 9.78
N GLN A 50 -11.51 10.56 9.20
CA GLN A 50 -11.69 10.45 7.75
C GLN A 50 -12.92 11.20 7.25
N SER A 51 -14.05 11.07 7.93
CA SER A 51 -15.31 11.69 7.50
C SER A 51 -16.25 11.94 8.67
N VAL A 52 -17.16 12.89 8.48
CA VAL A 52 -18.29 13.14 9.37
C VAL A 52 -19.56 13.23 8.53
N ILE A 53 -20.61 12.55 8.99
CA ILE A 53 -21.92 12.52 8.35
C ILE A 53 -22.95 12.96 9.39
N CYS A 54 -23.62 14.07 9.13
CA CYS A 54 -24.67 14.62 9.99
C CYS A 54 -25.98 14.69 9.22
N GLU A 55 -26.79 13.65 9.35
CA GLU A 55 -28.18 13.64 8.90
C GLU A 55 -29.08 13.89 10.13
N GLN A 56 -29.84 12.88 10.57
CA GLN A 56 -30.63 12.94 11.81
C GLN A 56 -29.76 12.83 13.07
N GLN A 57 -28.63 12.11 12.96
CA GLN A 57 -27.68 11.86 14.04
C GLN A 57 -26.27 11.92 13.46
N CYS A 58 -25.38 12.67 14.09
CA CYS A 58 -24.02 12.83 13.62
C CYS A 58 -23.19 11.58 13.94
N ARG A 59 -22.53 11.04 12.91
CA ARG A 59 -21.56 9.95 13.00
C ARG A 59 -20.25 10.34 12.33
N ALA A 60 -19.15 9.76 12.78
CA ALA A 60 -17.83 10.00 12.24
C ALA A 60 -17.14 8.69 11.90
N ILE A 61 -16.25 8.70 10.91
CA ILE A 61 -15.37 7.57 10.63
C ILE A 61 -13.99 7.90 11.20
N LEU A 62 -13.59 7.15 12.23
CA LEU A 62 -12.31 7.24 12.92
C LEU A 62 -11.49 5.97 12.68
N SER A 63 -10.32 6.10 12.08
CA SER A 63 -9.46 4.99 11.65
C SER A 63 -10.23 3.85 10.95
N GLY A 64 -11.17 4.20 10.07
CA GLY A 64 -12.02 3.25 9.35
C GLY A 64 -13.22 2.70 10.12
N GLN A 65 -13.42 3.09 11.38
CA GLN A 65 -14.56 2.67 12.20
C GLN A 65 -15.61 3.78 12.31
N THR A 66 -16.88 3.43 12.08
CA THR A 66 -17.99 4.36 12.29
C THR A 66 -18.29 4.48 13.78
N VAL A 67 -18.26 5.69 14.30
CA VAL A 67 -18.49 6.00 15.71
C VAL A 67 -19.59 7.05 15.88
N ALA A 68 -20.24 7.01 17.05
CA ALA A 68 -21.19 8.02 17.52
C ALA A 68 -20.70 8.63 18.84
N VAL A 69 -21.33 9.71 19.30
CA VAL A 69 -21.07 10.27 20.64
C VAL A 69 -21.30 9.18 21.70
N GLY A 70 -20.36 9.06 22.64
CA GLY A 70 -20.33 8.02 23.67
C GLY A 70 -19.57 6.75 23.27
N SER A 71 -19.19 6.58 21.99
CA SER A 71 -18.40 5.43 21.55
C SER A 71 -16.98 5.45 22.13
N TYR A 72 -16.36 4.28 22.26
CA TYR A 72 -14.97 4.12 22.70
C TYR A 72 -14.12 3.52 21.59
N ILE A 73 -12.99 4.16 21.27
CA ILE A 73 -12.07 3.74 20.20
C ILE A 73 -10.63 3.98 20.60
N THR A 74 -9.78 2.96 20.47
CA THR A 74 -8.31 3.05 20.68
C THR A 74 -7.91 3.72 22.01
N GLY A 75 -8.71 3.54 23.07
CA GLY A 75 -8.43 4.17 24.36
C GLY A 75 -9.11 5.52 24.61
N TYR A 76 -9.90 6.03 23.67
CA TYR A 76 -10.54 7.35 23.71
C TYR A 76 -12.06 7.23 23.70
N SER A 77 -12.74 8.12 24.42
CA SER A 77 -14.19 8.28 24.36
C SER A 77 -14.55 9.44 23.43
N VAL A 78 -15.54 9.23 22.56
CA VAL A 78 -16.07 10.28 21.68
C VAL A 78 -17.02 11.17 22.50
N SER A 79 -16.63 12.41 22.77
CA SER A 79 -17.46 13.33 23.58
C SER A 79 -18.37 14.21 22.73
N ARG A 80 -17.94 14.56 21.50
CA ARG A 80 -18.72 15.42 20.59
C ARG A 80 -18.35 15.14 19.13
N ILE A 81 -19.35 15.21 18.26
CA ILE A 81 -19.18 15.18 16.81
C ILE A 81 -19.82 16.46 16.25
N ASN A 82 -19.04 17.25 15.55
CA ASN A 82 -19.48 18.44 14.79
C ASN A 82 -19.26 18.17 13.29
N ALA A 83 -19.86 18.99 12.43
CA ALA A 83 -19.81 18.82 10.97
C ALA A 83 -18.41 18.60 10.35
N SER A 84 -17.35 19.14 10.96
CA SER A 84 -15.97 19.03 10.46
C SER A 84 -14.96 18.57 11.51
N SER A 85 -15.40 18.27 12.73
CA SER A 85 -14.50 17.92 13.82
C SER A 85 -15.10 16.93 14.81
N VAL A 86 -14.24 16.13 15.42
CA VAL A 86 -14.58 15.18 16.48
C VAL A 86 -13.74 15.47 17.71
N ILE A 87 -14.40 15.51 18.86
CA ILE A 87 -13.76 15.69 20.15
C ILE A 87 -13.63 14.34 20.84
N LEU A 88 -12.39 13.98 21.15
CA LEU A 88 -12.04 12.78 21.90
C LEU A 88 -11.57 13.14 23.30
N THR A 89 -11.89 12.29 24.28
CA THR A 89 -11.42 12.44 25.65
C THR A 89 -10.77 11.16 26.18
N ARG A 90 -9.75 11.34 27.02
CA ARG A 90 -9.00 10.26 27.70
C ARG A 90 -8.25 10.86 28.88
N ASN A 91 -8.38 10.27 30.07
CA ASN A 91 -7.68 10.71 31.28
C ASN A 91 -7.81 12.23 31.56
N LYS A 92 -9.04 12.77 31.45
CA LYS A 92 -9.35 14.21 31.62
C LYS A 92 -8.71 15.15 30.59
N LYS A 93 -8.04 14.63 29.56
CA LYS A 93 -7.53 15.39 28.42
C LYS A 93 -8.50 15.29 27.25
N GLN A 94 -8.44 16.29 26.38
CA GLN A 94 -9.28 16.39 25.20
C GLN A 94 -8.42 16.60 23.96
N TRP A 95 -8.81 15.99 22.85
CA TRP A 95 -8.21 16.16 21.53
C TRP A 95 -9.30 16.49 20.52
N GLN A 96 -9.07 17.51 19.70
CA GLN A 96 -9.92 17.83 18.58
C GLN A 96 -9.27 17.27 17.32
N LEU A 97 -9.97 16.36 16.66
CA LEU A 97 -9.61 15.85 15.35
C LEU A 97 -10.41 16.62 14.32
N SER A 98 -9.74 17.19 13.33
CA SER A 98 -10.37 17.82 12.17
C SER A 98 -10.23 16.90 10.96
N LEU A 99 -11.14 17.03 9.99
CA LEU A 99 -10.98 16.36 8.71
C LEU A 99 -9.62 16.76 8.11
N PHE A 100 -8.88 15.76 7.63
CA PHE A 100 -7.61 16.03 6.99
C PHE A 100 -7.86 16.78 5.68
N SER A 101 -7.40 18.02 5.58
CA SER A 101 -7.34 18.74 4.32
C SER A 101 -6.27 18.05 3.48
N THR A 102 -6.64 17.44 2.36
CA THR A 102 -5.63 17.01 1.39
C THR A 102 -4.91 18.27 0.89
N ASP A 103 -3.69 18.51 1.34
CA ASP A 103 -2.79 19.48 0.73
C ASP A 103 -2.51 19.03 -0.71
N ILE A 104 -3.34 19.48 -1.66
CA ILE A 104 -3.07 19.27 -3.08
C ILE A 104 -1.93 20.20 -3.46
N LYS A 105 -0.71 19.66 -3.50
CA LYS A 105 0.43 20.34 -4.11
C LYS A 105 0.30 20.20 -5.63
N GLN A 106 -0.09 21.28 -6.30
CA GLN A 106 -0.10 21.39 -7.77
C GLN A 106 1.31 21.61 -8.31
#